data_AF-A0A7X9BAP0-F1
#
_entry.id   AF-A0A7X9BAP0-F1
#
_cell.length_a   1.000
_cell.length_b   1.000
_cell.length_c   1.000
_cell.angle_alpha   90.00
_cell.angle_beta   90.00
_cell.angle_gamma   90.00
#
_symmetry.space_group_name_H-M   'P 1'
#
loop_
_entity.id
_entity.type
_entity.pdbx_description
1 polymer ?
#
loop_
_entity_poly.entity_id
_entity_poly.type
_entity_poly.pdbx_seq_one_letter_code
_entity_poly.pdbx_strand_id
1 'polypeptide(L)'
;MKKGIILFLLLISIAILSACNSKNSEEKDLETNNLISPEASEVSEGPENDIIPISGVDFTSEEDVRDYLVGHWVYDFYYRGDVICKMDIDKDLNVNLSFENSYSAEPKGEYKGEITLDRVHAFPSQAPDLISLNLIDTDEVGGDFYFLHRTIYDGKRVMSWFFAGNGNSVFDVLDVSGEFKSMAEEIIFEKITGEISQEEYRKNEDYYVVYWGMGPDKKSMWVDDVSWSPPHEDDYERLYPRAMNRYTTDVAESVLCNIAPDSISEVLGEDLTRGGVYFIEIDENGNIYSLIDAERKYFLEEEYMDSELEMMIYNIFENDLEETKEYLEMGMSILISGETEIIEDEECYYVFLGTDHEESFVREVIYAINPYTFQVYRFDVLNDTWESLTMS
;
A
#
# COMPACT_ATOMS: atom_id res chain seq x y z
N MET A 1 -11.65 -47.31 43.40
CA MET A 1 -10.77 -46.37 44.14
C MET A 1 -10.15 -45.44 43.11
N LYS A 2 -10.11 -44.11 43.19
CA LYS A 2 -10.72 -43.01 43.97
C LYS A 2 -10.37 -41.78 43.07
N LYS A 3 -11.33 -41.01 42.56
CA LYS A 3 -11.95 -39.81 43.17
C LYS A 3 -10.98 -38.66 43.47
N GLY A 4 -11.40 -37.45 43.04
CA GLY A 4 -11.00 -36.14 43.57
C GLY A 4 -10.56 -35.23 42.43
N ILE A 5 -11.31 -34.24 41.92
CA ILE A 5 -12.08 -33.17 42.56
C ILE A 5 -11.28 -32.42 43.63
N ILE A 6 -10.75 -31.26 43.21
CA ILE A 6 -10.54 -30.00 43.94
C ILE A 6 -10.82 -28.95 42.85
N LEU A 7 -11.83 -28.09 42.77
CA LEU A 7 -12.76 -27.39 43.68
C LEU A 7 -12.10 -26.63 44.83
N PHE A 8 -11.92 -25.31 44.65
CA PHE A 8 -12.41 -24.19 45.49
C PHE A 8 -11.67 -22.88 45.10
N LEU A 9 -12.21 -21.65 45.10
CA LEU A 9 -13.56 -21.05 45.07
C LEU A 9 -13.39 -19.53 45.27
N LEU A 10 -14.28 -18.72 44.67
CA LEU A 10 -14.91 -17.44 45.12
C LEU A 10 -15.19 -16.58 43.85
N LEU A 11 -16.40 -16.32 43.31
CA LEU A 11 -17.80 -16.24 43.80
C LEU A 11 -17.91 -15.26 44.99
N ILE A 12 -18.64 -14.13 44.97
CA ILE A 12 -20.04 -13.79 44.62
C ILE A 12 -20.09 -12.25 44.55
N SER A 13 -20.95 -11.59 43.76
CA SER A 13 -22.26 -10.99 44.17
C SER A 13 -22.70 -10.06 43.02
N ILE A 14 -23.93 -9.87 42.54
CA ILE A 14 -25.30 -10.02 43.07
C ILE A 14 -26.24 -10.18 41.85
N ALA A 15 -27.22 -11.07 41.97
CA ALA A 15 -28.44 -11.08 41.17
C ALA A 15 -29.49 -10.14 41.79
N ILE A 16 -30.23 -9.39 40.98
CA ILE A 16 -31.53 -8.84 41.37
C ILE A 16 -32.62 -9.42 40.47
N LEU A 17 -33.66 -9.86 41.17
CA LEU A 17 -34.83 -10.62 40.75
C LEU A 17 -35.90 -9.78 40.04
N SER A 18 -36.66 -10.53 39.24
CA SER A 18 -38.01 -10.36 38.69
C SER A 18 -39.07 -9.61 39.50
N ALA A 19 -40.03 -9.01 38.78
CA ALA A 19 -41.49 -9.18 38.97
C ALA A 19 -42.24 -8.56 37.76
N CYS A 20 -42.82 -9.36 36.85
CA CYS A 20 -44.22 -9.85 36.83
C CYS A 20 -45.28 -8.77 36.53
N ASN A 21 -46.03 -8.89 35.41
CA ASN A 21 -47.36 -9.52 35.44
C ASN A 21 -47.92 -9.83 34.03
N SER A 22 -48.87 -10.77 33.97
CA SER A 22 -49.28 -11.56 32.80
C SER A 22 -50.81 -11.58 32.61
N LYS A 23 -51.23 -12.13 31.44
CA LYS A 23 -52.55 -12.74 31.07
C LYS A 23 -53.60 -11.81 30.44
N ASN A 24 -54.49 -12.22 29.51
CA ASN A 24 -54.69 -13.42 28.67
C ASN A 24 -55.84 -13.11 27.67
N SER A 25 -55.66 -13.49 26.39
CA SER A 25 -56.59 -14.19 25.47
C SER A 25 -58.12 -13.98 25.53
N GLU A 26 -58.73 -13.75 24.35
CA GLU A 26 -59.90 -14.51 23.87
C GLU A 26 -60.08 -14.38 22.35
N GLU A 27 -60.54 -15.48 21.76
CA GLU A 27 -60.64 -15.83 20.34
C GLU A 27 -62.14 -15.93 19.98
N LYS A 28 -62.57 -15.52 18.78
CA LYS A 28 -63.51 -16.28 17.91
C LYS A 28 -64.01 -15.55 16.64
N ASP A 29 -63.88 -16.32 15.56
CA ASP A 29 -64.83 -16.61 14.48
C ASP A 29 -65.19 -15.58 13.38
N LEU A 30 -64.61 -15.86 12.19
CA LEU A 30 -65.26 -16.10 10.88
C LEU A 30 -66.46 -15.23 10.45
N GLU A 31 -66.30 -14.47 9.36
CA GLU A 31 -66.84 -14.86 8.05
C GLU A 31 -66.32 -13.97 6.90
N THR A 32 -65.97 -14.66 5.82
CA THR A 32 -65.60 -14.22 4.47
C THR A 32 -66.56 -13.21 3.85
N ASN A 33 -66.00 -12.20 3.15
CA ASN A 33 -66.33 -11.96 1.74
C ASN A 33 -65.24 -11.15 1.03
N ASN A 34 -64.61 -11.79 0.04
CA ASN A 34 -63.77 -11.18 -0.97
C ASN A 34 -64.58 -10.19 -1.81
N LEU A 35 -64.11 -8.95 -1.91
CA LEU A 35 -64.13 -8.17 -3.16
C LEU A 35 -62.83 -7.37 -3.22
N ILE A 36 -62.12 -7.58 -4.32
CA ILE A 36 -60.75 -7.13 -4.60
C ILE A 36 -60.75 -5.64 -4.97
N SER A 37 -59.88 -4.89 -4.28
CA SER A 37 -58.94 -3.79 -4.67
C SER A 37 -59.02 -3.11 -6.06
N PRO A 38 -58.37 -1.93 -6.29
CA PRO A 38 -57.44 -1.22 -5.37
C PRO A 38 -57.61 0.31 -5.30
N GLU A 39 -57.36 0.90 -4.15
CA GLU A 39 -56.80 2.25 -4.07
C GLU A 39 -56.06 2.45 -2.74
N ALA A 40 -54.86 3.04 -2.87
CA ALA A 40 -54.06 3.70 -1.84
C ALA A 40 -53.66 2.91 -0.59
N SER A 41 -52.37 2.57 -0.49
CA SER A 41 -51.69 2.60 0.79
C SER A 41 -50.29 3.18 0.60
N GLU A 42 -50.10 4.32 1.23
CA GLU A 42 -48.83 5.02 1.43
C GLU A 42 -47.78 4.03 1.92
N VAL A 43 -46.74 3.83 1.10
CA VAL A 43 -45.46 3.35 1.61
C VAL A 43 -44.67 4.62 1.89
N SER A 44 -44.47 4.87 3.18
CA SER A 44 -43.48 5.82 3.69
C SER A 44 -42.13 5.49 3.06
N GLU A 45 -41.72 6.29 2.08
CA GLU A 45 -40.34 6.38 1.63
C GLU A 45 -39.47 6.71 2.87
N GLY A 46 -38.49 5.84 3.14
CA GLY A 46 -37.37 6.21 4.00
C GLY A 46 -36.59 7.35 3.34
N PRO A 47 -35.69 8.05 4.07
CA PRO A 47 -34.99 9.18 3.49
C PRO A 47 -34.23 8.70 2.25
N GLU A 48 -34.57 9.26 1.08
CA GLU A 48 -33.68 9.22 -0.07
C GLU A 48 -32.33 9.71 0.44
N ASN A 49 -31.33 8.84 0.43
CA ASN A 49 -29.94 9.28 0.54
C ASN A 49 -29.71 10.10 -0.73
N ASP A 50 -29.91 11.42 -0.64
CA ASP A 50 -29.46 12.35 -1.67
C ASP A 50 -27.98 12.06 -1.90
N ILE A 51 -27.67 11.34 -2.99
CA ILE A 51 -26.30 11.09 -3.42
C ILE A 51 -25.70 12.48 -3.63
N ILE A 52 -24.69 12.83 -2.84
CA ILE A 52 -23.93 14.06 -3.06
C ILE A 52 -22.98 13.74 -4.20
N PRO A 53 -23.21 14.25 -5.43
CA PRO A 53 -22.31 14.02 -6.53
C PRO A 53 -20.96 14.67 -6.22
N ILE A 54 -19.89 14.04 -6.68
CA ILE A 54 -18.53 14.56 -6.51
C ILE A 54 -18.46 15.96 -7.09
N SER A 55 -18.05 16.94 -6.27
CA SER A 55 -17.66 18.23 -6.82
C SER A 55 -16.28 18.03 -7.41
N GLY A 56 -16.17 18.05 -8.74
CA GLY A 56 -14.89 17.83 -9.44
C GLY A 56 -13.75 18.58 -8.74
N VAL A 57 -12.76 17.83 -8.26
CA VAL A 57 -11.57 18.42 -7.65
C VAL A 57 -10.68 18.87 -8.80
N ASP A 58 -10.84 20.13 -9.20
CA ASP A 58 -10.08 20.72 -10.30
C ASP A 58 -9.15 21.81 -9.77
N PHE A 59 -7.85 21.54 -9.74
CA PHE A 59 -6.83 22.49 -9.27
C PHE A 59 -6.35 23.38 -10.42
N THR A 60 -7.23 24.24 -10.93
CA THR A 60 -6.85 25.18 -12.01
C THR A 60 -6.27 26.48 -11.48
N SER A 61 -6.62 26.86 -10.26
CA SER A 61 -6.29 28.14 -9.66
C SER A 61 -5.90 28.03 -8.19
N GLU A 62 -5.33 29.11 -7.64
CA GLU A 62 -5.07 29.20 -6.20
C GLU A 62 -6.36 29.21 -5.37
N GLU A 63 -7.46 29.76 -5.90
CA GLU A 63 -8.75 29.78 -5.20
C GLU A 63 -9.30 28.35 -5.05
N ASP A 64 -9.16 27.51 -6.06
CA ASP A 64 -9.56 26.10 -6.01
C ASP A 64 -8.78 25.33 -4.93
N VAL A 65 -7.47 25.57 -4.84
CA VAL A 65 -6.61 24.97 -3.80
C VAL A 65 -7.03 25.46 -2.41
N ARG A 66 -7.29 26.77 -2.25
CA ARG A 66 -7.77 27.34 -0.99
C ARG A 66 -9.07 26.68 -0.54
N ASP A 67 -10.06 26.62 -1.42
CA ASP A 67 -11.37 26.04 -1.11
C ASP A 67 -11.28 24.54 -0.78
N TYR A 68 -10.39 23.80 -1.46
CA TYR A 68 -10.15 22.39 -1.19
C TYR A 68 -9.59 22.14 0.22
N LEU A 69 -8.58 22.93 0.64
CA LEU A 69 -7.88 22.76 1.91
C LEU A 69 -8.76 23.03 3.14
N VAL A 70 -9.72 23.96 3.05
CA VAL A 70 -10.57 24.35 4.19
C VAL A 70 -11.34 23.15 4.75
N GLY A 71 -11.28 22.94 6.06
CA GLY A 71 -12.07 21.92 6.75
C GLY A 71 -11.28 21.14 7.80
N HIS A 72 -11.88 20.03 8.25
CA HIS A 72 -11.30 19.11 9.23
C HIS A 72 -10.68 17.92 8.52
N TRP A 73 -9.38 17.74 8.72
CA TRP A 73 -8.57 16.66 8.15
C TRP A 73 -7.99 15.80 9.27
N VAL A 74 -7.95 14.49 9.05
CA VAL A 74 -7.42 13.53 10.01
C VAL A 74 -6.38 12.64 9.34
N TYR A 75 -5.21 12.56 9.95
CA TYR A 75 -4.24 11.50 9.71
C TYR A 75 -4.39 10.46 10.82
N ASP A 76 -4.71 9.24 10.43
CA ASP A 76 -4.77 8.08 11.31
C ASP A 76 -4.20 6.88 10.56
N PHE A 77 -2.91 6.62 10.80
CA PHE A 77 -2.16 5.55 10.15
C PHE A 77 -1.51 4.64 11.20
N TYR A 78 -2.33 3.77 11.76
CA TYR A 78 -2.00 2.80 12.80
C TYR A 78 -0.70 2.00 12.57
N TYR A 79 -0.37 1.70 11.30
CA TYR A 79 0.81 0.90 10.95
C TYR A 79 2.16 1.63 11.14
N ARG A 80 2.20 2.98 11.02
CA ARG A 80 3.44 3.75 11.29
C ARG A 80 3.57 4.21 12.72
N GLY A 81 2.47 4.21 13.48
CA GLY A 81 2.53 4.69 14.84
C GLY A 81 1.19 4.86 15.52
N ASP A 82 1.30 5.19 16.80
CA ASP A 82 0.16 5.37 17.70
C ASP A 82 -0.22 6.84 17.81
N VAL A 83 -0.03 7.65 16.76
CA VAL A 83 -0.31 9.09 16.77
C VAL A 83 -1.34 9.43 15.71
N ILE A 84 -2.43 10.05 16.16
CA ILE A 84 -3.44 10.67 15.30
C ILE A 84 -3.11 12.15 15.21
N CYS A 85 -3.16 12.70 13.99
CA CYS A 85 -3.13 14.14 13.78
C CYS A 85 -4.49 14.63 13.31
N LYS A 86 -5.01 15.68 13.97
CA LYS A 86 -6.21 16.41 13.54
C LYS A 86 -5.78 17.79 13.10
N MET A 87 -6.24 18.20 11.94
CA MET A 87 -5.89 19.46 11.31
C MET A 87 -7.17 20.20 10.90
N ASP A 88 -7.42 21.33 11.54
CA ASP A 88 -8.53 22.22 11.21
C ASP A 88 -8.00 23.45 10.47
N ILE A 89 -8.41 23.61 9.21
CA ILE A 89 -8.04 24.73 8.34
C ILE A 89 -9.27 25.62 8.11
N ASP A 90 -9.18 26.90 8.45
CA ASP A 90 -10.24 27.86 8.19
C ASP A 90 -10.11 28.55 6.82
N LYS A 91 -11.09 29.39 6.47
CA LYS A 91 -11.15 30.08 5.15
C LYS A 91 -10.02 31.08 4.91
N ASP A 92 -9.39 31.56 5.97
CA ASP A 92 -8.25 32.46 5.89
C ASP A 92 -6.93 31.66 5.92
N LEU A 93 -7.01 30.32 5.84
CA LEU A 93 -5.90 29.36 5.95
C LEU A 93 -5.19 29.36 7.30
N ASN A 94 -5.84 29.83 8.37
CA ASN A 94 -5.33 29.57 9.71
C ASN A 94 -5.53 28.09 10.05
N VAL A 95 -4.53 27.51 10.71
CA VAL A 95 -4.48 26.09 11.03
C VAL A 95 -4.45 25.89 12.54
N ASN A 96 -5.24 24.94 13.03
CA ASN A 96 -5.03 24.32 14.33
C ASN A 96 -4.64 22.85 14.11
N LEU A 97 -3.53 22.44 14.71
CA LEU A 97 -3.03 21.07 14.69
C LEU A 97 -3.08 20.49 16.10
N SER A 98 -3.58 19.28 16.22
CA SER A 98 -3.40 18.48 17.43
C SER A 98 -2.87 17.09 17.09
N PHE A 99 -1.97 16.63 17.94
CA PHE A 99 -1.38 15.30 17.90
C PHE A 99 -1.75 14.60 19.20
N GLU A 100 -2.31 13.41 19.12
CA GLU A 100 -2.71 12.62 20.28
C GLU A 100 -2.37 11.15 20.08
N ASN A 101 -2.14 10.44 21.19
CA ASN A 101 -1.97 9.00 21.12
C ASN A 101 -3.30 8.33 20.74
N SER A 102 -3.28 7.45 19.74
CA SER A 102 -4.46 6.78 19.20
C SER A 102 -5.22 5.92 20.22
N TYR A 103 -4.53 5.37 21.23
CA TYR A 103 -5.16 4.51 22.25
C TYR A 103 -5.54 5.26 23.53
N SER A 104 -4.65 6.12 24.02
CA SER A 104 -4.82 6.77 25.33
C SER A 104 -5.45 8.16 25.23
N ALA A 105 -5.55 8.73 24.02
CA ALA A 105 -5.88 10.13 23.78
C ALA A 105 -4.96 11.11 24.54
N GLU A 106 -3.75 10.67 24.93
CA GLU A 106 -2.76 11.53 25.54
C GLU A 106 -2.25 12.54 24.50
N PRO A 107 -2.28 13.86 24.78
CA PRO A 107 -1.78 14.86 23.85
C PRO A 107 -0.26 14.73 23.67
N LYS A 108 0.18 14.79 22.42
CA LYS A 108 1.59 14.79 21.98
C LYS A 108 2.05 16.16 21.49
N GLY A 109 1.12 17.00 21.05
CA GLY A 109 1.41 18.38 20.64
C GLY A 109 0.14 19.11 20.22
N GLU A 110 0.09 20.41 20.45
CA GLU A 110 -0.96 21.30 19.95
C GLU A 110 -0.29 22.55 19.39
N TYR A 111 -0.62 22.89 18.15
CA TYR A 111 -0.01 23.99 17.44
C TYR A 111 -1.05 24.82 16.70
N LYS A 112 -0.72 26.10 16.53
CA LYS A 112 -1.46 27.01 15.68
C LYS A 112 -0.53 27.56 14.62
N GLY A 113 -1.09 27.91 13.47
CA GLY A 113 -0.30 28.46 12.38
C GLY A 113 -1.15 28.98 11.24
N GLU A 114 -0.50 29.20 10.12
CA GLU A 114 -1.09 29.63 8.86
C GLU A 114 -0.44 28.86 7.71
N ILE A 115 -1.25 28.47 6.73
CA ILE A 115 -0.77 27.95 5.46
C ILE A 115 -0.56 29.09 4.47
N THR A 116 0.62 29.13 3.88
CA THR A 116 0.90 29.93 2.68
C THR A 116 1.06 29.04 1.47
N LEU A 117 0.61 29.52 0.31
CA LEU A 117 0.67 28.80 -0.95
C LEU A 117 1.77 29.39 -1.84
N ASP A 118 2.61 28.56 -2.42
CA ASP A 118 3.69 28.98 -3.31
C ASP A 118 3.82 28.04 -4.53
N ARG A 119 4.71 28.42 -5.45
CA ARG A 119 4.97 27.72 -6.70
C ARG A 119 6.46 27.43 -6.83
N VAL A 120 6.84 26.16 -6.74
CA VAL A 120 8.22 25.73 -6.96
C VAL A 120 8.42 25.31 -8.41
N HIS A 121 7.54 24.45 -8.93
CA HIS A 121 7.62 23.96 -10.30
C HIS A 121 6.43 24.42 -11.16
N ALA A 122 5.32 24.81 -10.54
CA ALA A 122 4.16 25.38 -11.22
C ALA A 122 4.44 26.77 -11.83
N PHE A 123 3.91 27.03 -13.03
CA PHE A 123 3.94 28.36 -13.63
C PHE A 123 3.02 29.34 -12.88
N PRO A 124 3.27 30.67 -12.94
CA PRO A 124 2.42 31.66 -12.28
C PRO A 124 0.93 31.62 -12.66
N SER A 125 0.58 31.05 -13.82
CA SER A 125 -0.79 30.88 -14.28
C SER A 125 -1.45 29.58 -13.83
N GLN A 126 -0.73 28.70 -13.15
CA GLN A 126 -1.22 27.42 -12.63
C GLN A 126 -1.53 27.52 -11.13
N ALA A 127 -2.26 26.53 -10.62
CA ALA A 127 -2.44 26.34 -9.20
C ALA A 127 -1.07 26.21 -8.47
N PRO A 128 -0.97 26.68 -7.21
CA PRO A 128 0.18 26.42 -6.35
C PRO A 128 0.44 24.92 -6.22
N ASP A 129 1.72 24.53 -6.22
CA ASP A 129 2.15 23.16 -5.98
C ASP A 129 2.82 22.98 -4.61
N LEU A 130 3.06 24.08 -3.87
CA LEU A 130 3.66 24.05 -2.54
C LEU A 130 2.74 24.66 -1.48
N ILE A 131 2.63 23.96 -0.35
CA ILE A 131 2.01 24.39 0.90
C ILE A 131 3.13 24.57 1.93
N SER A 132 3.22 25.76 2.52
CA SER A 132 4.12 26.03 3.65
C SER A 132 3.31 26.25 4.92
N LEU A 133 3.56 25.43 5.93
CA LEU A 133 2.92 25.53 7.24
C LEU A 133 3.81 26.37 8.16
N ASN A 134 3.32 27.56 8.53
CA ASN A 134 4.02 28.48 9.42
C ASN A 134 3.38 28.44 10.81
N LEU A 135 4.08 27.88 11.80
CA LEU A 135 3.57 27.81 13.17
C LEU A 135 3.83 29.12 13.93
N ILE A 136 2.94 29.44 14.86
CA ILE A 136 3.02 30.63 15.72
C ILE A 136 3.19 30.24 17.18
N ASP A 137 3.84 31.11 17.95
CA ASP A 137 4.06 30.96 19.39
C ASP A 137 4.73 29.62 19.82
N THR A 138 5.58 29.07 18.96
CA THR A 138 6.32 27.82 19.20
C THR A 138 7.73 27.89 18.59
N ASP A 139 8.65 27.08 19.14
CA ASP A 139 9.99 26.88 18.57
C ASP A 139 10.02 25.74 17.53
N GLU A 140 8.92 25.01 17.38
CA GLU A 140 8.76 23.96 16.37
C GLU A 140 8.62 24.54 14.96
N VAL A 141 9.15 23.80 13.97
CA VAL A 141 9.05 24.15 12.55
C VAL A 141 7.83 23.46 11.97
N GLY A 142 6.98 24.15 11.21
CA GLY A 142 5.84 23.50 10.54
C GLY A 142 6.31 22.61 9.38
N GLY A 143 6.74 23.24 8.28
CA GLY A 143 7.38 22.57 7.14
C GLY A 143 6.81 22.99 5.79
N ASP A 144 7.48 22.55 4.73
CA ASP A 144 7.07 22.77 3.34
C ASP A 144 6.69 21.45 2.69
N PHE A 145 5.57 21.43 1.97
CA PHE A 145 4.98 20.21 1.42
C PHE A 145 4.46 20.43 0.00
N TYR A 146 4.78 19.48 -0.89
CA TYR A 146 3.94 19.24 -2.05
C TYR A 146 2.65 18.55 -1.61
N PHE A 147 1.58 18.68 -2.38
CA PHE A 147 0.33 18.01 -2.05
C PHE A 147 -0.33 17.41 -3.29
N LEU A 148 -1.16 16.39 -3.06
CA LEU A 148 -1.91 15.72 -4.10
C LEU A 148 -3.27 15.28 -3.58
N HIS A 149 -4.34 15.54 -4.34
CA HIS A 149 -5.59 14.84 -4.14
C HIS A 149 -5.41 13.40 -4.61
N ARG A 150 -5.64 12.44 -3.71
CA ARG A 150 -5.42 11.03 -3.99
C ARG A 150 -6.67 10.35 -4.51
N THR A 151 -7.77 10.45 -3.77
CA THR A 151 -9.02 9.78 -4.12
C THR A 151 -10.23 10.31 -3.34
N ILE A 152 -11.41 9.83 -3.73
CA ILE A 152 -12.65 9.87 -2.95
C ILE A 152 -13.11 8.44 -2.68
N TYR A 153 -13.25 8.07 -1.41
CA TYR A 153 -13.74 6.74 -1.00
C TYR A 153 -14.56 6.83 0.28
N ASP A 154 -15.58 5.98 0.43
CA ASP A 154 -16.39 5.88 1.65
C ASP A 154 -16.90 7.22 2.23
N GLY A 155 -17.30 8.16 1.37
CA GLY A 155 -17.75 9.48 1.84
C GLY A 155 -16.62 10.42 2.26
N LYS A 156 -15.36 10.11 1.92
CA LYS A 156 -14.17 10.88 2.33
C LYS A 156 -13.36 11.31 1.11
N ARG A 157 -12.75 12.49 1.21
CA ARG A 157 -11.62 12.89 0.37
C ARG A 157 -10.31 12.50 1.01
N VAL A 158 -9.37 12.08 0.19
CA VAL A 158 -8.00 11.79 0.59
C VAL A 158 -7.04 12.79 -0.05
N MET A 159 -6.20 13.37 0.79
CA MET A 159 -5.12 14.27 0.37
C MET A 159 -3.81 13.78 0.97
N SER A 160 -2.77 13.77 0.16
CA SER A 160 -1.43 13.47 0.62
C SER A 160 -0.56 14.71 0.62
N TRP A 161 0.25 14.88 1.67
CA TRP A 161 1.33 15.86 1.75
C TRP A 161 2.68 15.13 1.65
N PHE A 162 3.58 15.64 0.82
CA PHE A 162 4.92 15.10 0.58
C PHE A 162 5.94 16.15 0.99
N PHE A 163 6.87 15.77 1.86
CA PHE A 163 7.84 16.73 2.38
C PHE A 163 8.73 17.29 1.26
N ALA A 164 8.82 18.62 1.20
CA ALA A 164 9.60 19.36 0.19
C ALA A 164 10.87 20.02 0.78
N GLY A 165 11.03 20.01 2.10
CA GLY A 165 12.16 20.61 2.80
C GLY A 165 13.37 19.66 2.94
N ASN A 166 14.45 20.19 3.54
CA ASN A 166 15.68 19.43 3.86
C ASN A 166 16.00 19.41 5.37
N GLY A 167 15.00 19.63 6.22
CA GLY A 167 15.15 19.74 7.68
C GLY A 167 13.89 19.29 8.40
N ASN A 168 13.74 19.60 9.69
CA ASN A 168 12.64 19.08 10.53
C ASN A 168 11.25 19.61 10.13
N SER A 169 10.23 18.85 10.51
CA SER A 169 8.82 19.20 10.38
C SER A 169 8.05 18.90 11.67
N VAL A 170 6.95 19.61 11.92
CA VAL A 170 6.02 19.32 13.02
C VAL A 170 5.48 17.88 12.96
N PHE A 171 5.46 17.26 11.77
CA PHE A 171 5.05 15.88 11.58
C PHE A 171 6.13 14.84 11.92
N ASP A 172 7.33 15.27 12.34
CA ASP A 172 8.36 14.36 12.86
C ASP A 172 7.86 13.62 14.11
N VAL A 173 6.88 14.17 14.82
CA VAL A 173 6.18 13.51 15.94
C VAL A 173 5.45 12.21 15.55
N LEU A 174 5.20 12.00 14.24
CA LEU A 174 4.57 10.80 13.72
C LEU A 174 5.54 9.60 13.64
N ASP A 175 6.86 9.82 13.68
CA ASP A 175 7.84 8.73 13.74
C ASP A 175 8.02 8.25 15.19
N VAL A 176 7.57 7.03 15.44
CA VAL A 176 7.62 6.40 16.77
C VAL A 176 8.87 5.56 16.96
N SER A 177 9.60 5.24 15.89
CA SER A 177 10.72 4.30 15.95
C SER A 177 11.94 4.91 16.65
N GLY A 178 12.19 6.22 16.48
CA GLY A 178 13.45 6.85 16.88
C GLY A 178 14.69 6.28 16.20
N GLU A 179 14.52 5.25 15.35
CA GLU A 179 15.55 4.52 14.62
C GLU A 179 15.59 4.98 13.15
N PHE A 180 14.45 5.38 12.58
CA PHE A 180 14.35 5.93 11.25
C PHE A 180 14.39 7.47 11.28
N LYS A 181 15.58 8.06 11.11
CA LYS A 181 15.71 9.49 10.77
C LYS A 181 15.16 9.85 9.36
N SER A 182 14.25 9.05 8.82
CA SER A 182 13.62 9.29 7.52
C SER A 182 12.20 9.75 7.78
N MET A 183 11.93 11.01 7.44
CA MET A 183 10.58 11.58 7.47
C MET A 183 9.59 10.69 6.74
N ALA A 184 8.32 10.73 7.16
CA ALA A 184 7.25 10.14 6.39
C ALA A 184 7.26 10.73 4.98
N GLU A 185 7.63 9.93 3.99
CA GLU A 185 7.68 10.34 2.57
C GLU A 185 6.33 10.88 2.08
N GLU A 186 5.25 10.42 2.70
CA GLU A 186 3.87 10.79 2.43
C GLU A 186 3.04 10.79 3.72
N ILE A 187 2.28 11.86 3.94
CA ILE A 187 1.33 12.02 5.04
C ILE A 187 -0.08 12.06 4.44
N ILE A 188 -0.88 11.03 4.73
CA ILE A 188 -2.21 10.84 4.13
C ILE A 188 -3.29 11.35 5.08
N PHE A 189 -3.99 12.41 4.68
CA PHE A 189 -5.11 13.00 5.39
C PHE A 189 -6.45 12.62 4.78
N GLU A 190 -7.44 12.37 5.63
CA GLU A 190 -8.83 12.12 5.27
C GLU A 190 -9.73 13.25 5.75
N LYS A 191 -10.69 13.64 4.91
CA LYS A 191 -11.76 14.59 5.26
C LYS A 191 -13.11 14.00 4.88
N ILE A 192 -14.02 13.96 5.84
CA ILE A 192 -15.40 13.49 5.60
C ILE A 192 -16.15 14.56 4.80
N THR A 193 -16.67 14.19 3.63
CA THR A 193 -17.46 15.07 2.75
C THR A 193 -18.84 14.52 2.43
N GLY A 194 -19.04 13.21 2.55
CA GLY A 194 -20.26 12.51 2.14
C GLY A 194 -20.37 12.27 0.63
N GLU A 195 -19.34 12.63 -0.14
CA GLU A 195 -19.29 12.37 -1.58
C GLU A 195 -19.11 10.88 -1.87
N ILE A 196 -19.81 10.38 -2.88
CA ILE A 196 -19.82 8.96 -3.22
C ILE A 196 -19.30 8.82 -4.65
N SER A 197 -18.27 7.99 -4.82
CA SER A 197 -17.74 7.58 -6.13
C SER A 197 -18.85 7.07 -7.03
N GLN A 198 -18.81 7.48 -8.30
CA GLN A 198 -19.73 7.00 -9.33
C GLN A 198 -19.06 6.00 -10.27
N GLU A 199 -17.79 5.67 -10.02
CA GLU A 199 -17.01 4.77 -10.89
C GLU A 199 -17.56 3.35 -10.85
N GLU A 200 -17.55 2.73 -12.03
CA GLU A 200 -17.86 1.31 -12.19
C GLU A 200 -16.56 0.52 -12.30
N TYR A 201 -16.55 -0.63 -11.64
CA TYR A 201 -15.39 -1.51 -11.57
C TYR A 201 -15.12 -2.25 -12.90
N ARG A 202 -13.84 -2.45 -13.24
CA ARG A 202 -13.40 -3.24 -14.40
C ARG A 202 -13.58 -4.75 -14.13
N LYS A 203 -14.04 -5.50 -15.13
CA LYS A 203 -14.27 -6.95 -14.99
C LYS A 203 -13.42 -7.74 -15.98
N ASN A 204 -13.04 -8.96 -15.59
CA ASN A 204 -12.31 -9.92 -16.42
C ASN A 204 -10.91 -9.46 -16.88
N GLU A 205 -10.27 -8.59 -16.11
CA GLU A 205 -8.91 -8.12 -16.37
C GLU A 205 -8.23 -7.94 -15.03
N ASP A 206 -7.00 -8.42 -14.92
CA ASP A 206 -6.14 -8.27 -13.74
C ASP A 206 -5.28 -7.02 -13.91
N TYR A 207 -5.12 -6.24 -12.85
CA TYR A 207 -4.44 -4.95 -12.95
C TYR A 207 -3.93 -4.45 -11.60
N TYR A 208 -3.20 -3.34 -11.63
CA TYR A 208 -2.67 -2.69 -10.44
C TYR A 208 -3.71 -1.74 -9.84
N VAL A 209 -3.79 -1.77 -8.51
CA VAL A 209 -4.68 -0.92 -7.74
C VAL A 209 -3.98 -0.27 -6.57
N VAL A 210 -4.51 0.86 -6.12
CA VAL A 210 -4.16 1.45 -4.83
C VAL A 210 -5.22 1.11 -3.80
N TYR A 211 -4.82 0.60 -2.65
CA TYR A 211 -5.72 0.28 -1.55
C TYR A 211 -5.94 1.48 -0.61
N TRP A 212 -7.19 1.80 -0.29
CA TRP A 212 -7.55 2.91 0.60
C TRP A 212 -8.17 2.49 1.93
N GLY A 213 -8.89 1.37 1.95
CA GLY A 213 -9.50 0.86 3.17
C GLY A 213 -10.47 -0.29 2.93
N MET A 214 -10.86 -0.94 4.01
CA MET A 214 -11.89 -1.98 3.97
C MET A 214 -13.28 -1.36 3.85
N GLY A 215 -14.16 -2.04 3.13
CA GLY A 215 -15.58 -1.76 3.14
C GLY A 215 -16.24 -2.11 4.49
N PRO A 216 -17.48 -1.64 4.71
CA PRO A 216 -18.17 -1.79 6.00
C PRO A 216 -18.35 -3.24 6.47
N ASP A 217 -18.44 -4.19 5.53
CA ASP A 217 -18.62 -5.61 5.80
C ASP A 217 -17.30 -6.36 6.07
N LYS A 218 -16.16 -5.70 5.90
CA LYS A 218 -14.81 -6.27 5.95
C LYS A 218 -14.59 -7.44 4.98
N LYS A 219 -15.38 -7.51 3.91
CA LYS A 219 -15.28 -8.48 2.82
C LYS A 219 -15.16 -7.80 1.46
N SER A 220 -14.99 -6.49 1.48
CA SER A 220 -14.80 -5.63 0.33
C SER A 220 -13.71 -4.62 0.66
N MET A 221 -13.10 -4.02 -0.36
CA MET A 221 -12.05 -3.03 -0.23
C MET A 221 -12.26 -1.88 -1.21
N TRP A 222 -11.93 -0.68 -0.77
CA TRP A 222 -11.88 0.52 -1.59
C TRP A 222 -10.55 0.58 -2.31
N VAL A 223 -10.61 0.61 -3.64
CA VAL A 223 -9.43 0.61 -4.51
C VAL A 223 -9.57 1.60 -5.66
N ASP A 224 -8.44 2.17 -6.09
CA ASP A 224 -8.34 2.92 -7.34
C ASP A 224 -7.62 2.09 -8.39
N ASP A 225 -8.06 2.15 -9.63
CA ASP A 225 -7.32 1.64 -10.78
C ASP A 225 -6.10 2.52 -11.06
N VAL A 226 -4.92 1.91 -11.19
CA VAL A 226 -3.69 2.67 -11.42
C VAL A 226 -2.80 2.06 -12.48
N SER A 227 -2.08 2.94 -13.17
CA SER A 227 -0.89 2.56 -13.91
C SER A 227 0.33 2.63 -12.99
N TRP A 228 1.00 1.50 -12.81
CA TRP A 228 2.21 1.36 -12.02
C TRP A 228 3.31 0.72 -12.86
N SER A 229 4.54 1.18 -12.66
CA SER A 229 5.74 0.58 -13.23
C SER A 229 6.80 0.45 -12.14
N PRO A 230 7.64 -0.59 -12.20
CA PRO A 230 8.71 -0.76 -11.26
C PRO A 230 9.67 0.45 -11.29
N PRO A 231 10.21 0.84 -10.14
CA PRO A 231 11.16 1.93 -10.04
C PRO A 231 12.53 1.48 -10.59
N HIS A 232 13.00 2.07 -11.70
CA HIS A 232 14.36 1.83 -12.19
C HIS A 232 15.36 2.80 -11.54
N GLU A 233 16.60 2.35 -11.29
CA GLU A 233 17.66 3.21 -10.72
C GLU A 233 17.97 4.44 -11.59
N ASP A 234 17.67 4.35 -12.90
CA ASP A 234 17.92 5.39 -13.90
C ASP A 234 16.78 6.41 -14.09
N ASP A 235 15.74 6.41 -13.23
CA ASP A 235 14.70 7.45 -13.21
C ASP A 235 15.26 8.78 -12.62
N TYR A 236 16.30 9.31 -13.27
CA TYR A 236 16.95 10.55 -12.89
C TYR A 236 16.09 11.77 -13.28
N GLU A 237 15.93 12.68 -12.31
CA GLU A 237 15.23 13.99 -12.36
C GLU A 237 13.70 13.96 -12.27
N ARG A 238 13.16 13.43 -11.15
CA ARG A 238 11.78 13.73 -10.76
C ARG A 238 11.70 15.14 -10.13
N LEU A 239 10.87 16.02 -10.68
CA LEU A 239 10.59 17.36 -10.12
C LEU A 239 9.96 17.26 -8.72
N TYR A 240 9.16 16.21 -8.50
CA TYR A 240 8.46 15.95 -7.23
C TYR A 240 9.01 14.69 -6.56
N PRO A 241 8.83 14.53 -5.23
CA PRO A 241 9.25 13.35 -4.49
C PRO A 241 8.77 12.04 -5.11
N ARG A 242 9.56 10.97 -4.98
CA ARG A 242 9.26 9.65 -5.57
C ARG A 242 7.87 9.14 -5.18
N ALA A 243 7.48 9.30 -3.91
CA ALA A 243 6.17 8.87 -3.39
C ALA A 243 4.98 9.56 -4.07
N MET A 244 5.14 10.79 -4.55
CA MET A 244 4.10 11.52 -5.28
C MET A 244 3.84 10.91 -6.66
N ASN A 245 4.89 10.38 -7.30
CA ASN A 245 4.87 9.77 -8.62
C ASN A 245 5.02 8.24 -8.56
N ARG A 246 4.54 7.60 -7.49
CA ARG A 246 4.64 6.13 -7.33
C ARG A 246 3.75 5.40 -8.34
N TYR A 247 2.63 6.00 -8.70
CA TYR A 247 1.66 5.49 -9.66
C TYR A 247 0.94 6.68 -10.31
N THR A 248 0.19 6.40 -11.38
CA THR A 248 -0.72 7.37 -12.00
C THR A 248 -2.13 6.81 -12.03
N THR A 249 -3.12 7.68 -11.86
CA THR A 249 -4.54 7.35 -12.00
C THR A 249 -5.19 8.34 -12.96
N ASP A 250 -6.08 7.86 -13.81
CA ASP A 250 -6.90 8.70 -14.68
C ASP A 250 -8.06 9.34 -13.91
N VAL A 251 -8.54 8.66 -12.85
CA VAL A 251 -9.69 9.07 -12.05
C VAL A 251 -9.37 8.88 -10.57
N ALA A 252 -9.39 9.99 -9.82
CA ALA A 252 -9.16 9.99 -8.38
C ALA A 252 -10.44 9.64 -7.59
N GLU A 253 -11.06 8.50 -7.93
CA GLU A 253 -12.27 7.99 -7.28
C GLU A 253 -12.13 6.48 -7.04
N SER A 254 -12.35 6.05 -5.80
CA SER A 254 -12.27 4.63 -5.45
C SER A 254 -13.56 3.91 -5.74
N VAL A 255 -13.43 2.65 -6.12
CA VAL A 255 -14.52 1.69 -6.24
C VAL A 255 -14.48 0.69 -5.09
N LEU A 256 -15.66 0.24 -4.65
CA LEU A 256 -15.77 -0.78 -3.62
C LEU A 256 -15.81 -2.17 -4.26
N CYS A 257 -14.73 -2.93 -4.11
CA CYS A 257 -14.55 -4.25 -4.72
C CYS A 257 -14.76 -5.35 -3.70
N ASN A 258 -15.59 -6.33 -4.05
CA ASN A 258 -15.81 -7.49 -3.20
C ASN A 258 -14.63 -8.47 -3.28
N ILE A 259 -14.39 -9.18 -2.19
CA ILE A 259 -13.44 -10.29 -2.14
C ILE A 259 -14.21 -11.59 -2.34
N ALA A 260 -13.69 -12.48 -3.17
CA ALA A 260 -14.28 -13.79 -3.41
C ALA A 260 -14.41 -14.54 -2.06
N PRO A 261 -15.58 -15.13 -1.73
CA PRO A 261 -15.83 -15.68 -0.39
C PRO A 261 -14.80 -16.71 0.07
N ASP A 262 -14.26 -17.50 -0.86
CA ASP A 262 -13.28 -18.55 -0.58
C ASP A 262 -11.84 -18.03 -0.50
N SER A 263 -11.59 -16.78 -0.93
CA SER A 263 -10.27 -16.12 -0.95
C SER A 263 -10.08 -15.06 0.13
N ILE A 264 -11.09 -14.78 0.97
CA ILE A 264 -11.03 -13.72 2.00
C ILE A 264 -9.79 -13.86 2.89
N SER A 265 -9.47 -15.07 3.34
CA SER A 265 -8.33 -15.28 4.25
C SER A 265 -6.98 -15.07 3.57
N GLU A 266 -6.90 -15.32 2.27
CA GLU A 266 -5.67 -15.17 1.49
C GLU A 266 -5.42 -13.69 1.19
N VAL A 267 -6.44 -13.02 0.62
CA VAL A 267 -6.39 -11.60 0.28
C VAL A 267 -6.16 -10.72 1.53
N LEU A 268 -6.82 -11.03 2.64
CA LEU A 268 -6.64 -10.28 3.90
C LEU A 268 -5.42 -10.76 4.73
N GLY A 269 -4.69 -11.76 4.24
CA GLY A 269 -3.43 -12.19 4.83
C GLY A 269 -2.24 -11.31 4.46
N GLU A 270 -2.35 -10.52 3.38
CA GLU A 270 -1.34 -9.55 2.97
C GLU A 270 -1.33 -8.32 3.90
N ASP A 271 -0.17 -7.68 4.02
CA ASP A 271 -0.01 -6.49 4.85
C ASP A 271 -0.50 -5.23 4.12
N LEU A 272 -1.81 -5.01 4.18
CA LEU A 272 -2.48 -3.94 3.44
C LEU A 272 -2.19 -2.56 4.04
N THR A 273 -1.44 -1.76 3.28
CA THR A 273 -1.06 -0.38 3.61
C THR A 273 -1.89 0.59 2.77
N ARG A 274 -2.54 1.56 3.44
CA ARG A 274 -3.25 2.65 2.76
C ARG A 274 -2.31 3.42 1.83
N GLY A 275 -2.72 3.64 0.58
CA GLY A 275 -1.88 4.24 -0.46
C GLY A 275 -0.84 3.28 -1.06
N GLY A 276 -0.79 2.02 -0.62
CA GLY A 276 0.04 0.96 -1.19
C GLY A 276 -0.53 0.47 -2.53
N VAL A 277 0.38 0.05 -3.42
CA VAL A 277 0.02 -0.44 -4.76
C VAL A 277 0.08 -1.96 -4.76
N TYR A 278 -0.98 -2.59 -5.24
CA TYR A 278 -1.15 -4.04 -5.27
C TYR A 278 -1.55 -4.49 -6.66
N PHE A 279 -1.14 -5.68 -7.06
CA PHE A 279 -1.72 -6.36 -8.21
C PHE A 279 -2.87 -7.23 -7.73
N ILE A 280 -4.02 -7.14 -8.39
CA ILE A 280 -5.21 -7.95 -8.07
C ILE A 280 -5.57 -8.85 -9.23
N GLU A 281 -6.01 -10.06 -8.91
CA GLU A 281 -6.67 -10.94 -9.87
C GLU A 281 -8.16 -11.09 -9.54
N ILE A 282 -8.97 -11.10 -10.60
CA ILE A 282 -10.40 -10.82 -10.49
C ILE A 282 -11.21 -11.89 -11.20
N ASP A 283 -12.25 -12.41 -10.55
CA ASP A 283 -13.12 -13.42 -11.12
C ASP A 283 -14.12 -12.84 -12.15
N GLU A 284 -14.88 -13.73 -12.80
CA GLU A 284 -15.88 -13.34 -13.81
C GLU A 284 -17.01 -12.44 -13.27
N ASN A 285 -17.21 -12.40 -11.95
CA ASN A 285 -18.20 -11.59 -11.27
C ASN A 285 -17.64 -10.25 -10.79
N GLY A 286 -16.32 -10.05 -10.91
CA GLY A 286 -15.62 -8.87 -10.44
C GLY A 286 -15.17 -8.95 -8.98
N ASN A 287 -15.05 -10.14 -8.40
CA ASN A 287 -14.52 -10.31 -7.05
C ASN A 287 -13.01 -10.56 -7.09
N ILE A 288 -12.29 -9.93 -6.18
CA ILE A 288 -10.86 -10.15 -5.98
C ILE A 288 -10.66 -11.53 -5.37
N TYR A 289 -9.92 -12.41 -6.04
CA TYR A 289 -9.58 -13.74 -5.51
C TYR A 289 -8.10 -13.90 -5.18
N SER A 290 -7.24 -13.01 -5.69
CA SER A 290 -5.81 -12.93 -5.37
C SER A 290 -5.39 -11.47 -5.28
N LEU A 291 -4.45 -11.17 -4.38
CA LEU A 291 -3.87 -9.85 -4.19
C LEU A 291 -2.43 -10.01 -3.72
N ILE A 292 -1.51 -9.25 -4.32
CA ILE A 292 -0.09 -9.24 -3.95
C ILE A 292 0.47 -7.82 -4.07
N ASP A 293 1.37 -7.42 -3.17
CA ASP A 293 2.10 -6.16 -3.28
C ASP A 293 2.83 -6.04 -4.64
N ALA A 294 2.75 -4.87 -5.28
CA ALA A 294 3.24 -4.68 -6.64
C ALA A 294 4.77 -4.84 -6.75
N GLU A 295 5.53 -4.34 -5.77
CA GLU A 295 6.99 -4.48 -5.73
C GLU A 295 7.37 -5.93 -5.44
N ARG A 296 6.65 -6.60 -4.53
CA ARG A 296 6.83 -8.03 -4.26
C ARG A 296 6.53 -8.89 -5.50
N LYS A 297 5.46 -8.61 -6.23
CA LYS A 297 5.14 -9.31 -7.48
C LYS A 297 6.25 -9.14 -8.51
N TYR A 298 6.68 -7.89 -8.73
CA TYR A 298 7.79 -7.58 -9.62
C TYR A 298 9.06 -8.35 -9.23
N PHE A 299 9.41 -8.36 -7.94
CA PHE A 299 10.56 -9.12 -7.43
C PHE A 299 10.44 -10.63 -7.62
N LEU A 300 9.22 -11.20 -7.57
CA LEU A 300 8.99 -12.63 -7.80
C LEU A 300 8.97 -13.01 -9.29
N GLU A 301 8.64 -12.06 -10.18
CA GLU A 301 8.52 -12.28 -11.63
C GLU A 301 9.79 -11.91 -12.39
N GLU A 302 10.56 -10.93 -11.92
CA GLU A 302 11.93 -10.80 -12.37
C GLU A 302 12.69 -12.01 -11.84
N GLU A 303 13.10 -12.90 -12.75
CA GLU A 303 14.00 -14.02 -12.49
C GLU A 303 15.39 -13.49 -12.07
N TYR A 304 15.48 -12.79 -10.95
CA TYR A 304 16.74 -12.70 -10.24
C TYR A 304 16.97 -14.06 -9.61
N MET A 305 18.07 -14.67 -10.03
CA MET A 305 18.70 -15.70 -9.21
C MET A 305 18.77 -15.17 -7.77
N ASP A 306 18.31 -15.97 -6.81
CA ASP A 306 18.35 -15.61 -5.39
C ASP A 306 19.73 -15.02 -5.06
N SER A 307 19.77 -13.79 -4.54
CA SER A 307 21.03 -13.09 -4.24
C SER A 307 21.97 -13.90 -3.35
N GLU A 308 21.43 -14.78 -2.49
CA GLU A 308 22.24 -15.70 -1.69
C GLU A 308 22.87 -16.78 -2.57
N LEU A 309 22.10 -17.34 -3.50
CA LEU A 309 22.53 -18.33 -4.48
C LEU A 309 23.56 -17.76 -5.48
N GLU A 310 23.33 -16.54 -5.97
CA GLU A 310 24.27 -15.82 -6.83
C GLU A 310 25.60 -15.59 -6.11
N MET A 311 25.57 -15.16 -4.83
CA MET A 311 26.79 -15.05 -4.03
C MET A 311 27.46 -16.41 -3.79
N MET A 312 26.72 -17.50 -3.59
CA MET A 312 27.33 -18.83 -3.45
C MET A 312 28.06 -19.22 -4.74
N ILE A 313 27.42 -19.04 -5.90
CA ILE A 313 28.00 -19.33 -7.21
C ILE A 313 29.22 -18.45 -7.47
N TYR A 314 29.13 -17.15 -7.20
CA TYR A 314 30.24 -16.21 -7.35
C TYR A 314 31.43 -16.58 -6.45
N ASN A 315 31.17 -16.93 -5.18
CA ASN A 315 32.22 -17.33 -4.25
C ASN A 315 32.94 -18.61 -4.70
N ILE A 316 32.20 -19.63 -5.14
CA ILE A 316 32.77 -20.88 -5.68
C ILE A 316 33.62 -20.55 -6.90
N PHE A 317 33.09 -19.72 -7.79
CA PHE A 317 33.72 -19.41 -9.05
C PHE A 317 35.00 -18.57 -8.91
N GLU A 318 34.99 -17.57 -8.02
CA GLU A 318 36.13 -16.68 -7.78
C GLU A 318 37.20 -17.31 -6.87
N ASN A 319 36.79 -18.05 -5.83
CA ASN A 319 37.72 -18.49 -4.79
C ASN A 319 38.29 -19.89 -5.02
N ASP A 320 37.49 -20.82 -5.55
CA ASP A 320 37.80 -22.26 -5.59
C ASP A 320 38.30 -22.75 -6.96
N LEU A 321 38.34 -21.85 -7.95
CA LEU A 321 38.91 -22.09 -9.28
C LEU A 321 40.12 -21.18 -9.52
N GLU A 322 41.31 -21.80 -9.55
CA GLU A 322 42.57 -21.07 -9.73
C GLU A 322 42.64 -20.36 -11.11
N GLU A 323 42.05 -20.97 -12.16
CA GLU A 323 42.03 -20.38 -13.50
C GLU A 323 41.15 -19.11 -13.60
N THR A 324 40.10 -18.98 -12.79
CA THR A 324 39.21 -17.81 -12.81
C THR A 324 39.97 -16.54 -12.43
N LYS A 325 40.87 -16.62 -11.43
CA LYS A 325 41.67 -15.48 -10.98
C LYS A 325 42.54 -14.91 -12.10
N GLU A 326 43.12 -15.78 -12.93
CA GLU A 326 43.92 -15.36 -14.08
C GLU A 326 43.08 -14.60 -15.11
N TYR A 327 41.86 -15.08 -15.42
CA TYR A 327 40.96 -14.40 -16.35
C TYR A 327 40.47 -13.05 -15.84
N LEU A 328 40.14 -12.96 -14.55
CA LEU A 328 39.75 -11.69 -13.91
C LEU A 328 40.91 -10.69 -13.89
N GLU A 329 42.14 -11.13 -13.59
CA GLU A 329 43.34 -10.29 -13.67
C GLU A 329 43.63 -9.79 -15.09
N MET A 330 43.21 -10.53 -16.12
CA MET A 330 43.27 -10.12 -17.53
C MET A 330 42.14 -9.16 -17.93
N GLY A 331 41.24 -8.80 -17.02
CA GLY A 331 40.19 -7.81 -17.23
C GLY A 331 38.86 -8.38 -17.76
N MET A 332 38.65 -9.69 -17.65
CA MET A 332 37.34 -10.29 -17.91
C MET A 332 36.36 -10.02 -16.75
N SER A 333 35.07 -10.06 -17.07
CA SER A 333 33.96 -9.94 -16.14
C SER A 333 33.21 -11.28 -16.02
N ILE A 334 32.52 -11.48 -14.89
CA ILE A 334 31.65 -12.62 -14.64
C ILE A 334 30.21 -12.21 -14.93
N LEU A 335 29.46 -13.07 -15.62
CA LEU A 335 28.01 -12.97 -15.80
C LEU A 335 27.36 -14.28 -15.35
N ILE A 336 26.52 -14.20 -14.33
CA ILE A 336 25.67 -15.32 -13.88
C ILE A 336 24.29 -15.12 -14.48
N SER A 337 23.83 -16.07 -15.30
CA SER A 337 22.69 -15.83 -16.21
C SER A 337 21.31 -16.23 -15.69
N GLY A 338 21.22 -16.92 -14.54
CA GLY A 338 19.96 -17.52 -14.09
C GLY A 338 19.64 -18.88 -14.74
N GLU A 339 20.11 -19.10 -15.98
CA GLU A 339 19.85 -20.34 -16.72
C GLU A 339 20.51 -21.56 -16.06
N THR A 340 19.84 -22.72 -16.13
CA THR A 340 20.33 -24.00 -15.60
C THR A 340 20.46 -25.08 -16.66
N GLU A 341 21.35 -26.05 -16.40
CA GLU A 341 21.50 -27.28 -17.15
C GLU A 341 21.62 -28.48 -16.20
N ILE A 342 21.05 -29.63 -16.59
CA ILE A 342 21.19 -30.88 -15.84
C ILE A 342 22.45 -31.62 -16.32
N ILE A 343 23.45 -31.72 -15.45
CA ILE A 343 24.71 -32.44 -15.69
C ILE A 343 24.82 -33.55 -14.63
N GLU A 344 24.97 -34.80 -15.06
CA GLU A 344 25.10 -35.97 -14.15
C GLU A 344 23.98 -36.06 -13.09
N ASP A 345 22.73 -35.77 -13.48
CA ASP A 345 21.53 -35.73 -12.63
C ASP A 345 21.53 -34.58 -11.57
N GLU A 346 22.43 -33.61 -11.71
CA GLU A 346 22.53 -32.42 -10.86
C GLU A 346 22.18 -31.15 -11.64
N GLU A 347 21.38 -30.26 -11.03
CA GLU A 347 21.09 -28.95 -11.59
C GLU A 347 22.28 -28.00 -11.38
N CYS A 348 22.82 -27.50 -12.48
CA CYS A 348 23.97 -26.62 -12.51
C CYS A 348 23.61 -25.29 -13.16
N TYR A 349 24.11 -24.19 -12.63
CA TYR A 349 23.84 -22.82 -13.09
C TYR A 349 24.92 -22.34 -14.06
N TYR A 350 24.50 -21.70 -15.15
CA TYR A 350 25.42 -21.14 -16.14
C TYR A 350 26.14 -19.89 -15.62
N VAL A 351 27.48 -19.95 -15.72
CA VAL A 351 28.37 -18.83 -15.43
C VAL A 351 29.24 -18.55 -16.65
N PHE A 352 29.28 -17.29 -17.09
CA PHE A 352 30.04 -16.86 -18.25
C PHE A 352 31.18 -15.95 -17.83
N LEU A 353 32.40 -16.25 -18.30
CA LEU A 353 33.49 -15.29 -18.34
C LEU A 353 33.55 -14.64 -19.71
N GLY A 354 33.76 -13.34 -19.73
CA GLY A 354 33.71 -12.59 -20.96
C GLY A 354 34.16 -11.14 -20.84
N THR A 355 34.03 -10.42 -21.93
CA THR A 355 34.27 -8.99 -21.98
C THR A 355 32.94 -8.24 -21.89
N ASP A 356 32.85 -7.37 -20.90
CA ASP A 356 31.69 -6.50 -20.71
C ASP A 356 31.82 -5.22 -21.55
N HIS A 357 30.82 -4.95 -22.38
CA HIS A 357 30.68 -3.72 -23.15
C HIS A 357 29.35 -3.06 -22.78
N GLU A 358 29.27 -1.73 -22.86
CA GLU A 358 28.09 -0.93 -22.44
C GLU A 358 26.74 -1.44 -22.95
N GLU A 359 26.69 -2.08 -24.13
CA GLU A 359 25.46 -2.61 -24.74
C GLU A 359 25.40 -4.14 -24.83
N SER A 360 26.47 -4.87 -24.50
CA SER A 360 26.51 -6.33 -24.68
C SER A 360 27.65 -7.03 -23.93
N PHE A 361 27.36 -8.21 -23.39
CA PHE A 361 28.37 -9.11 -22.82
C PHE A 361 28.84 -10.17 -23.82
N VAL A 362 30.13 -10.19 -24.15
CA VAL A 362 30.73 -11.19 -25.05
C VAL A 362 31.15 -12.41 -24.25
N ARG A 363 30.41 -13.51 -24.37
CA ARG A 363 30.68 -14.78 -23.66
C ARG A 363 31.88 -15.50 -24.29
N GLU A 364 32.95 -15.70 -23.52
CA GLU A 364 34.21 -16.28 -24.00
C GLU A 364 34.49 -17.66 -23.39
N VAL A 365 34.18 -17.84 -22.10
CA VAL A 365 34.30 -19.14 -21.41
C VAL A 365 32.99 -19.43 -20.68
N ILE A 366 32.50 -20.66 -20.80
CA ILE A 366 31.21 -21.08 -20.25
C ILE A 366 31.46 -22.14 -19.18
N TYR A 367 30.82 -21.96 -18.04
CA TYR A 367 30.84 -22.86 -16.90
C TYR A 367 29.41 -23.21 -16.48
N ALA A 368 29.29 -24.36 -15.81
CA ALA A 368 28.09 -24.79 -15.12
C ALA A 368 28.47 -25.18 -13.69
N ILE A 369 27.80 -24.62 -12.70
CA ILE A 369 28.15 -24.76 -11.28
C ILE A 369 26.96 -25.27 -10.49
N ASN A 370 27.15 -26.34 -9.72
CA ASN A 370 26.20 -26.70 -8.68
C ASN A 370 26.66 -26.12 -7.34
N PRO A 371 25.96 -25.11 -6.79
CA PRO A 371 26.37 -24.44 -5.56
C PRO A 371 26.20 -25.30 -4.30
N TYR A 372 25.41 -26.38 -4.36
CA TYR A 372 25.16 -27.25 -3.22
C TYR A 372 26.13 -28.42 -3.13
N THR A 373 26.57 -28.94 -4.28
CA THR A 373 27.54 -30.04 -4.36
C THR A 373 28.96 -29.54 -4.61
N PHE A 374 29.13 -28.25 -4.89
CA PHE A 374 30.40 -27.63 -5.24
C PHE A 374 31.05 -28.32 -6.45
N GLN A 375 30.23 -28.76 -7.41
CA GLN A 375 30.73 -29.28 -8.67
C GLN A 375 30.79 -28.15 -9.70
N VAL A 376 31.93 -28.05 -10.38
CA VAL A 376 32.13 -27.08 -11.47
C VAL A 376 32.46 -27.85 -12.74
N TYR A 377 31.78 -27.48 -13.81
CA TYR A 377 32.04 -27.97 -15.15
C TYR A 377 32.43 -26.81 -16.05
N ARG A 378 33.38 -27.04 -16.95
CA ARG A 378 33.75 -26.12 -18.03
C ARG A 378 33.28 -26.70 -19.35
N PHE A 379 32.69 -25.87 -20.19
CA PHE A 379 32.19 -26.31 -21.49
C PHE A 379 33.34 -26.37 -22.52
N ASP A 380 33.58 -27.55 -23.09
CA ASP A 380 34.46 -27.70 -24.24
C ASP A 380 33.67 -27.55 -25.54
N VAL A 381 33.75 -26.34 -26.11
CA VAL A 381 33.10 -25.96 -27.37
C VAL A 381 33.56 -26.82 -28.56
N LEU A 382 34.78 -27.39 -28.53
CA LEU A 382 35.29 -28.18 -29.65
C LEU A 382 34.68 -29.58 -29.69
N ASN A 383 34.41 -30.15 -28.52
CA ASN A 383 33.87 -31.49 -28.37
C ASN A 383 32.38 -31.53 -28.02
N ASP A 384 31.78 -30.37 -27.72
CA ASP A 384 30.37 -30.21 -27.34
C ASP A 384 30.05 -31.01 -26.06
N THR A 385 30.93 -30.88 -25.06
CA THR A 385 30.88 -31.66 -23.81
C THR A 385 31.28 -30.84 -22.59
N TRP A 386 30.72 -31.20 -21.43
CA TRP A 386 31.11 -30.68 -20.13
C TRP A 386 32.31 -31.43 -19.55
N GLU A 387 33.34 -30.69 -19.14
CA GLU A 387 34.52 -31.20 -18.45
C GLU A 387 34.45 -30.84 -16.96
N SER A 388 34.44 -31.84 -16.08
CA SER A 388 34.48 -31.63 -14.63
C SER A 388 35.83 -31.07 -14.21
N LEU A 389 35.81 -29.97 -13.46
CA LEU A 389 36.99 -29.34 -12.88
C LEU A 389 37.16 -29.79 -11.42
N THR A 390 38.40 -30.07 -11.03
CA THR A 390 38.73 -30.35 -9.63
C THR A 390 39.02 -29.03 -8.92
N MET A 391 38.26 -28.74 -7.87
CA MET A 391 38.53 -27.57 -7.01
C MET A 391 39.82 -27.75 -6.20
N SER A 392 40.49 -26.63 -5.92
CA SER A 392 41.78 -26.60 -5.20
C SER A 392 41.67 -26.73 -3.69
#